data_AF-A0A9X1LMR5-F1
#
_entry.id   AF-A0A9X1LMR5-F1
#
_cell.length_a   1.000
_cell.length_b   1.000
_cell.length_c   1.000
_cell.angle_alpha   90.00
_cell.angle_beta   90.00
_cell.angle_gamma   90.00
#
_symmetry.space_group_name_H-M   'P 1'
#
loop_
_entity.id
_entity.type
_entity.pdbx_description
1 polymer ?
#
loop_
_entity_poly.entity_id
_entity_poly.type
_entity_poly.pdbx_seq_one_letter_code
_entity_poly.pdbx_strand_id
1 'polypeptide(L)'
;MTVVIATLKPRLMIVAWRVGSPQEPVEDEVLGTALMAVLADDHTAVLRRVLVWAGEYVSGRDPATHGELSQRNLRLTEAEFVEMIRRVNLAIGEITEAHDPQDPVSRFWSLEIIAADDTI
;
A
#
# COMPACT_ATOMS: atom_id res chain seq x y z
N MET A 1 -13.34 -22.30 11.70
CA MET A 1 -12.01 -22.52 11.08
C MET A 1 -12.07 -22.16 9.61
N THR A 2 -11.97 -20.85 9.32
CA THR A 2 -11.79 -20.33 7.97
C THR A 2 -10.77 -19.20 8.05
N VAL A 3 -9.49 -19.57 8.02
CA VAL A 3 -8.40 -18.60 7.80
C VAL A 3 -8.39 -18.30 6.30
N VAL A 4 -8.83 -17.10 5.90
CA VAL A 4 -8.78 -16.66 4.50
C VAL A 4 -7.39 -16.07 4.22
N ILE A 5 -6.41 -16.94 3.97
CA ILE A 5 -5.21 -16.55 3.21
C ILE A 5 -5.63 -16.46 1.74
N ALA A 6 -5.75 -15.24 1.22
CA ALA A 6 -6.23 -15.00 -0.13
C ALA A 6 -5.18 -15.36 -1.20
N THR A 7 -5.32 -16.56 -1.75
CA THR A 7 -4.47 -17.19 -2.78
C THR A 7 -5.38 -17.96 -3.75
N LEU A 8 -5.38 -17.77 -5.08
CA LEU A 8 -4.62 -16.85 -5.93
C LEU A 8 -5.40 -16.62 -7.26
N LYS A 9 -5.13 -15.54 -7.99
CA LYS A 9 -5.14 -15.59 -9.47
C LYS A 9 -3.83 -15.00 -10.03
N PRO A 10 -3.12 -15.67 -10.97
CA PRO A 10 -1.72 -15.35 -11.26
C PRO A 10 -1.49 -14.09 -12.13
N ARG A 11 -2.46 -13.17 -12.21
CA ARG A 11 -2.44 -12.08 -13.20
C ARG A 11 -2.82 -10.68 -12.70
N LEU A 12 -3.36 -10.56 -11.48
CA LEU A 12 -3.48 -9.29 -10.77
C LEU A 12 -3.17 -9.54 -9.28
N MET A 13 -1.98 -9.14 -8.82
CA MET A 13 -1.66 -9.08 -7.38
C MET A 13 -1.90 -7.67 -6.84
N ILE A 14 -3.16 -7.36 -6.56
CA ILE A 14 -3.50 -6.31 -5.59
C ILE A 14 -3.77 -7.04 -4.27
N VAL A 15 -2.73 -7.13 -3.42
CA VAL A 15 -2.84 -7.72 -2.08
C VAL A 15 -3.37 -6.64 -1.13
N ALA A 16 -4.69 -6.58 -0.98
CA ALA A 16 -5.34 -5.76 0.03
C ALA A 16 -5.56 -6.60 1.30
N TRP A 17 -4.81 -6.31 2.37
CA TRP A 17 -4.98 -6.97 3.66
C TRP A 17 -6.27 -6.52 4.35
N ARG A 18 -7.28 -7.38 4.41
CA ARG A 18 -8.42 -7.24 5.30
C ARG A 18 -8.17 -8.05 6.57
N VAL A 19 -7.75 -7.39 7.63
CA VAL A 19 -7.47 -8.03 8.94
C VAL A 19 -8.78 -8.34 9.66
N GLY A 20 -9.71 -7.40 9.70
CA GLY A 20 -11.06 -7.56 10.24
C GLY A 20 -11.89 -6.28 10.07
N SER A 21 -13.13 -6.30 10.54
CA SER A 21 -14.02 -5.13 10.62
C SER A 21 -14.96 -5.23 11.84
N PRO A 22 -15.68 -4.16 12.24
CA PRO A 22 -16.66 -4.27 13.32
C PRO A 22 -17.79 -5.29 13.05
N GLN A 23 -18.09 -5.57 11.78
CA GLN A 23 -19.09 -6.54 11.34
C GLN A 23 -18.50 -7.96 11.19
N GLU A 24 -17.19 -8.07 10.97
CA GLU A 24 -16.43 -9.31 10.81
C GLU A 24 -15.12 -9.19 11.64
N PRO A 25 -15.20 -9.27 12.98
CA PRO A 25 -14.04 -9.07 13.85
C PRO A 25 -13.05 -10.24 13.75
N VAL A 26 -11.80 -9.99 14.12
CA VAL A 26 -10.76 -11.03 14.18
C VAL A 26 -11.11 -12.02 15.30
N GLU A 27 -11.13 -13.33 15.01
CA GLU A 27 -11.40 -14.37 16.02
C GLU A 27 -10.32 -14.41 17.13
N ASP A 28 -9.09 -14.00 16.83
CA ASP A 28 -7.95 -13.90 17.74
C ASP A 28 -7.38 -12.46 17.72
N GLU A 29 -7.72 -11.69 18.76
CA GLU A 29 -7.30 -10.29 18.94
C GLU A 29 -5.79 -10.13 19.11
N VAL A 30 -5.12 -11.12 19.73
CA VAL A 30 -3.67 -11.09 19.95
C VAL A 30 -2.94 -11.28 18.62
N LEU A 31 -3.39 -12.23 17.80
CA LEU A 31 -2.90 -12.43 16.46
C LEU A 31 -3.17 -11.22 15.55
N GLY A 32 -4.37 -10.64 15.63
CA GLY A 32 -4.74 -9.43 14.90
C GLY A 32 -3.83 -8.24 15.23
N THR A 33 -3.57 -8.03 16.53
CA THR A 33 -2.66 -6.98 17.02
C THR A 33 -1.22 -7.21 16.55
N ALA A 34 -0.73 -8.45 16.63
CA ALA A 34 0.60 -8.80 16.17
C ALA A 34 0.77 -8.59 14.65
N LEU A 35 -0.25 -8.91 13.85
CA LEU A 35 -0.26 -8.65 12.41
C LEU A 35 -0.22 -7.15 12.10
N MET A 36 -0.99 -6.32 12.81
CA MET A 36 -0.95 -4.86 12.63
C MET A 36 0.42 -4.26 12.97
N ALA A 37 1.11 -4.78 13.99
CA ALA A 37 2.48 -4.36 14.32
C ALA A 37 3.47 -4.70 13.18
N VAL A 38 3.38 -5.90 12.59
CA VAL A 38 4.23 -6.29 11.44
C VAL A 38 3.97 -5.39 10.23
N LEU A 39 2.70 -5.08 9.92
CA LEU A 39 2.35 -4.17 8.81
C LEU A 39 2.91 -2.74 9.03
N ALA A 40 2.96 -2.26 10.27
CA ALA A 40 3.55 -0.97 10.61
C ALA A 40 5.09 -0.96 10.47
N ASP A 41 5.75 -2.08 10.82
CA ASP A 41 7.19 -2.26 10.62
C ASP A 41 7.56 -2.34 9.13
N ASP A 42 6.78 -3.07 8.32
CA ASP A 42 6.94 -3.15 6.86
C ASP A 42 6.80 -1.76 6.21
N HIS A 43 5.80 -0.97 6.61
CA HIS A 43 5.63 0.40 6.13
C HIS A 43 6.83 1.28 6.49
N THR A 44 7.29 1.16 7.73
CA THR A 44 8.49 1.87 8.20
C THR A 44 9.73 1.44 7.40
N ALA A 45 9.82 0.19 6.94
CA ALA A 45 10.89 -0.31 6.08
C ALA A 45 10.79 0.20 4.63
N VAL A 46 9.59 0.40 4.07
CA VAL A 46 9.41 1.12 2.79
C VAL A 46 9.91 2.56 2.92
N LEU A 47 9.41 3.30 3.91
CA LEU A 47 9.79 4.70 4.15
C LEU A 47 11.31 4.87 4.32
N ARG A 48 11.95 4.01 5.15
CA ARG A 48 13.41 4.03 5.36
C ARG A 48 14.17 3.81 4.05
N ARG A 49 13.75 2.89 3.18
CA ARG A 49 14.39 2.65 1.87
C ARG A 49 14.30 3.87 0.96
N VAL A 50 13.13 4.51 0.88
CA VAL A 50 12.93 5.74 0.09
C VAL A 50 13.81 6.87 0.62
N LEU A 51 13.86 7.09 1.94
CA LEU A 51 14.66 8.17 2.54
C LEU A 51 16.18 7.97 2.36
N VAL A 52 16.69 6.73 2.42
CA VAL A 52 18.10 6.41 2.16
C VAL A 52 18.47 6.73 0.71
N TRP A 53 17.65 6.34 -0.26
CA TRP A 53 17.88 6.64 -1.67
C TRP A 53 17.70 8.14 -2.00
N ALA A 54 16.71 8.81 -1.41
CA ALA A 54 16.37 10.19 -1.73
C ALA A 54 17.54 11.18 -1.52
N GLY A 55 18.44 10.90 -0.57
CA GLY A 55 19.66 11.69 -0.38
C GLY A 55 20.65 11.57 -1.56
N GLU A 56 20.76 10.40 -2.17
CA GLU A 56 21.57 10.19 -3.39
C GLU A 56 20.94 10.92 -4.57
N TYR A 57 19.62 10.78 -4.76
CA TYR A 57 18.85 11.43 -5.82
C TYR A 57 18.90 12.96 -5.77
N VAL A 58 18.60 13.56 -4.60
CA VAL A 58 18.65 15.03 -4.43
C VAL A 58 20.08 15.57 -4.58
N SER A 59 21.11 14.78 -4.26
CA SER A 59 22.51 15.14 -4.51
C SER A 59 22.97 14.95 -5.96
N GLY A 60 22.13 14.37 -6.83
CA GLY A 60 22.47 14.06 -8.23
C GLY A 60 23.47 12.91 -8.41
N ARG A 61 23.80 12.16 -7.34
CA ARG A 61 24.72 11.00 -7.40
C ARG A 61 24.06 9.77 -8.02
N ASP A 62 22.75 9.65 -7.87
CA ASP A 62 21.91 8.67 -8.58
C ASP A 62 20.77 9.41 -9.29
N PRO A 63 20.80 9.55 -10.63
CA PRO A 63 19.74 10.22 -11.38
C PRO A 63 18.52 9.34 -11.65
N ALA A 64 18.54 8.04 -11.29
CA ALA A 64 17.45 7.12 -11.59
C ALA A 64 16.33 7.21 -10.54
N THR A 65 15.07 7.19 -10.98
CA THR A 65 13.92 7.13 -10.08
C THR A 65 13.80 5.73 -9.46
N HIS A 66 13.90 5.65 -8.13
CA HIS A 66 13.70 4.41 -7.36
C HIS A 66 12.57 4.50 -6.31
N GLY A 67 11.97 5.68 -6.11
CA GLY A 67 10.83 5.88 -5.23
C GLY A 67 10.18 7.26 -5.41
N GLU A 68 9.03 7.45 -4.77
CA GLU A 68 8.40 8.76 -4.54
C GLU A 68 7.99 8.84 -3.06
N LEU A 69 8.09 10.03 -2.46
CA LEU A 69 7.46 10.33 -1.18
C LEU A 69 6.46 11.47 -1.39
N SER A 70 5.17 11.17 -1.29
CA SER A 70 4.07 12.12 -1.47
C SER A 70 3.30 12.25 -0.15
N GLN A 71 3.30 13.43 0.47
CA GLN A 71 2.52 13.73 1.68
C GLN A 71 1.49 14.81 1.37
N ARG A 72 0.24 14.60 1.76
CA ARG A 72 -0.88 15.52 1.49
C ARG A 72 -1.82 15.56 2.69
N ASN A 73 -2.17 16.78 3.11
CA ASN A 73 -3.23 17.00 4.10
C ASN A 73 -4.47 17.50 3.34
N LEU A 74 -5.59 16.79 3.48
CA LEU A 74 -6.82 17.06 2.75
C LEU A 74 -7.97 17.30 3.73
N ARG A 75 -8.88 18.23 3.40
CA ARG A 75 -10.14 18.42 4.14
C ARG A 75 -11.27 17.88 3.26
N LEU A 76 -11.76 16.69 3.60
CA LEU A 76 -12.79 15.96 2.88
C LEU A 76 -13.88 15.53 3.85
N THR A 77 -15.09 15.31 3.36
CA THR A 77 -16.08 14.47 4.03
C THR A 77 -15.72 12.99 3.89
N GLU A 78 -16.29 12.13 4.75
CA GLU A 78 -16.11 10.67 4.68
C GLU A 78 -16.46 10.12 3.28
N ALA A 79 -17.56 10.58 2.68
CA ALA A 79 -18.00 10.14 1.36
C ALA A 79 -17.01 10.54 0.24
N GLU A 80 -16.45 11.74 0.30
CA GLU A 80 -15.41 12.20 -0.64
C GLU A 80 -14.10 11.43 -0.46
N PHE A 81 -13.74 11.10 0.79
CA PHE A 81 -12.56 10.28 1.08
C PHE A 81 -12.71 8.85 0.54
N VAL A 82 -13.86 8.19 0.79
CA VAL A 82 -14.15 6.85 0.26
C VAL A 82 -14.13 6.83 -1.27
N GLU A 83 -14.74 7.83 -1.93
CA GLU A 83 -14.70 7.95 -3.39
C GLU A 83 -13.28 8.21 -3.93
N MET A 84 -12.48 9.02 -3.24
CA MET A 84 -11.07 9.25 -3.59
C MET A 84 -10.28 7.93 -3.55
N ILE A 85 -10.37 7.16 -2.46
CA ILE A 85 -9.68 5.87 -2.32
C ILE A 85 -10.18 4.87 -3.36
N ARG A 86 -11.48 4.83 -3.66
CA ARG A 86 -12.05 4.00 -4.73
C ARG A 86 -11.42 4.34 -6.09
N ARG A 87 -11.26 5.63 -6.42
CA ARG A 87 -10.66 6.09 -7.67
C ARG A 87 -9.16 5.79 -7.77
N VAL A 88 -8.42 5.90 -6.67
CA VAL A 88 -7.00 5.52 -6.61
C VAL A 88 -6.83 4.02 -6.90
N ASN A 89 -7.62 3.17 -6.23
CA ASN A 89 -7.58 1.73 -6.44
C ASN A 89 -7.99 1.32 -7.87
N LEU A 90 -8.95 2.02 -8.47
CA LEU A 90 -9.34 1.79 -9.87
C LEU A 90 -8.17 2.09 -10.82
N ALA A 91 -7.50 3.24 -10.67
CA ALA A 91 -6.36 3.60 -11.51
C ALA A 91 -5.18 2.62 -11.38
N ILE A 92 -4.91 2.11 -10.16
CA ILE A 92 -3.91 1.06 -9.93
C ILE A 92 -4.30 -0.23 -10.67
N GLY A 93 -5.58 -0.62 -10.61
CA GLY A 93 -6.11 -1.78 -11.33
C GLY A 93 -5.96 -1.66 -12.85
N GLU A 94 -6.37 -0.53 -13.43
CA GLU A 94 -6.27 -0.24 -14.87
C GLU A 94 -4.83 -0.32 -15.38
N ILE A 95 -3.86 0.25 -14.64
CA ILE A 95 -2.43 0.18 -14.98
C ILE A 95 -1.90 -1.26 -14.87
N THR A 96 -2.30 -1.99 -13.82
CA THR A 96 -1.84 -3.37 -13.58
C THR A 96 -2.36 -4.33 -14.64
N GLU A 97 -3.62 -4.19 -15.06
CA GLU A 97 -4.24 -5.02 -16.10
C GLU A 97 -3.65 -4.76 -17.49
N ALA A 98 -3.23 -3.52 -17.77
CA ALA A 98 -2.59 -3.15 -19.03
C ALA A 98 -1.11 -3.54 -19.16
N HIS A 99 -0.44 -3.92 -18.06
CA HIS A 99 0.99 -4.22 -18.05
C HIS A 99 1.30 -5.64 -18.56
N ASP A 100 2.36 -5.78 -19.38
CA ASP A 100 2.93 -7.08 -19.71
C ASP A 100 3.84 -7.56 -18.55
N PRO A 101 3.46 -8.60 -17.78
CA PRO A 101 4.26 -9.10 -16.67
C PRO A 101 5.56 -9.79 -17.11
N GLN A 102 5.84 -9.89 -18.41
CA GLN A 102 7.10 -10.40 -18.96
C GLN A 102 8.00 -9.30 -19.56
N ASP A 103 7.62 -8.02 -19.41
CA ASP A 103 8.46 -6.90 -19.84
C ASP A 103 9.83 -6.94 -19.14
N PRO A 104 10.95 -7.08 -19.87
CA PRO A 104 12.28 -7.20 -19.27
C PRO A 104 12.80 -5.91 -18.62
N VAL A 105 12.15 -4.76 -18.82
CA VAL A 105 12.47 -3.51 -18.10
C VAL A 105 11.53 -3.24 -16.92
N SER A 106 10.58 -4.14 -16.63
CA SER A 106 9.71 -4.07 -15.45
C SER A 106 10.53 -4.04 -14.16
N ARG A 107 9.97 -3.35 -13.15
CA ARG A 107 10.53 -3.28 -11.79
C ARG A 107 9.40 -3.59 -10.82
N PHE A 108 9.71 -4.32 -9.75
CA PHE A 108 8.76 -4.50 -8.66
C PHE A 108 8.68 -3.23 -7.81
N TRP A 109 7.51 -2.59 -7.79
CA TRP A 109 7.22 -1.42 -6.96
C TRP A 109 6.36 -1.83 -5.77
N SER A 110 6.79 -1.45 -4.57
CA SER A 110 6.00 -1.53 -3.34
C SER A 110 5.37 -0.15 -3.13
N LEU A 111 4.04 -0.09 -3.25
CA LEU A 111 3.22 1.11 -3.02
C LEU A 111 2.35 0.86 -1.79
N GLU A 112 2.39 1.79 -0.85
CA GLU A 112 1.59 1.75 0.37
C GLU A 112 0.97 3.11 0.62
N ILE A 113 -0.30 3.11 1.01
CA ILE A 113 -1.09 4.32 1.24
C ILE A 113 -1.67 4.22 2.65
N ILE A 114 -1.18 5.06 3.55
CA ILE A 114 -1.77 5.26 4.88
C ILE A 114 -2.57 6.55 4.87
N ALA A 115 -3.76 6.51 5.44
CA ALA A 115 -4.63 7.66 5.64
C ALA A 115 -5.42 7.48 6.93
N ALA A 116 -5.67 8.60 7.61
CA ALA A 116 -6.49 8.73 8.81
C ALA A 116 -7.22 10.08 8.74
N ASP A 117 -8.33 10.21 9.47
CA ASP A 117 -8.92 11.51 9.78
C ASP A 117 -8.28 12.12 11.05
N ASP A 118 -8.82 13.23 11.55
CA ASP A 118 -8.33 13.90 12.76
C ASP A 118 -8.94 13.37 14.08
N THR A 119 -9.57 12.18 14.06
CA THR A 119 -10.21 11.56 15.23
C THR A 119 -9.43 10.40 15.88
N ILE A 120 -8.33 9.94 15.25
CA ILE A 120 -7.43 8.86 15.71
C ILE A 120 -5.96 9.26 15.71
#